data_AF-A0A9E0XG47-F1
#
_entry.id   AF-A0A9E0XG47-F1
#
_cell.length_a   1.000
_cell.length_b   1.000
_cell.length_c   1.000
_cell.angle_alpha   90.00
_cell.angle_beta   90.00
_cell.angle_gamma   90.00
#
_symmetry.space_group_name_H-M   'P 1'
#
loop_
_entity.id
_entity.type
_entity.pdbx_description
1 polymer ?
#
loop_
_entity_poly.entity_id
_entity_poly.type
_entity_poly.pdbx_seq_one_letter_code
_entity_poly.pdbx_strand_id
1 'polypeptide(L)'
;MATSPIGSKARIRELTHAPFSSEHSLLKRANQLIQDFENKCISQEGMIFYAKELILEFDKLKDSEISIVRVGLCILLKLNIAEVQLKVITNLKPLLHLKFLYDDVEQNQSQDFLFLESTISEVIVKHLFCFYSQELLLFLIDLYQDVLDHLWLLPYLNLSR
;
A
#
# COMPACT_ATOMS: atom_id res chain seq x y z
N MET A 1 11.66 -25.73 -42.93
CA MET A 1 10.41 -25.46 -42.20
C MET A 1 10.78 -25.17 -40.76
N ALA A 2 10.57 -23.93 -40.33
CA ALA A 2 10.90 -23.43 -39.01
C ALA A 2 9.63 -23.36 -38.17
N THR A 3 9.69 -23.71 -36.89
CA THR A 3 8.81 -23.15 -35.87
C THR A 3 9.62 -22.92 -34.58
N SER A 4 9.70 -21.65 -34.22
CA SER A 4 10.36 -21.05 -33.05
C SER A 4 9.44 -21.14 -31.82
N PRO A 5 9.98 -21.22 -30.58
CA PRO A 5 9.18 -21.10 -29.38
C PRO A 5 8.98 -19.61 -29.04
N ILE A 6 7.82 -19.06 -29.41
CA ILE A 6 7.35 -17.75 -28.95
C ILE A 6 6.43 -18.00 -27.75
N GLY A 7 6.94 -17.84 -26.53
CA GLY A 7 6.14 -18.11 -25.34
C GLY A 7 6.80 -17.69 -24.04
N SER A 8 7.24 -16.42 -23.94
CA SER A 8 7.59 -15.81 -22.63
C SER A 8 7.71 -14.28 -22.66
N LYS A 9 7.91 -13.67 -23.83
CA LYS A 9 8.07 -12.20 -23.96
C LYS A 9 6.77 -11.42 -24.21
N ALA A 10 5.66 -12.11 -24.46
CA ALA A 10 4.39 -11.47 -24.82
C ALA A 10 3.57 -10.98 -23.62
N ARG A 11 3.80 -11.52 -22.41
CA ARG A 11 2.96 -11.20 -21.24
C ARG A 11 3.31 -9.88 -20.54
N ILE A 12 4.43 -9.26 -20.88
CA ILE A 12 4.92 -8.02 -20.25
C ILE A 12 4.48 -6.75 -21.02
N ARG A 13 3.85 -6.90 -22.20
CA ARG A 13 3.53 -5.75 -23.09
C ARG A 13 2.11 -5.21 -23.04
N GLU A 14 1.25 -5.67 -22.13
CA GLU A 14 -0.14 -5.19 -22.02
C GLU A 14 -0.39 -4.26 -20.81
N LEU A 15 0.65 -3.56 -20.33
CA LEU A 15 0.52 -2.57 -19.25
C LEU A 15 0.24 -1.14 -19.72
N THR A 16 0.01 -0.93 -21.01
CA THR A 16 -0.35 0.39 -21.56
C THR A 16 -1.64 0.28 -22.36
N HIS A 17 -2.63 1.10 -22.00
CA HIS A 17 -3.93 1.33 -22.66
C HIS A 17 -5.17 0.71 -21.99
N ALA A 18 -5.60 1.35 -20.89
CA ALA A 18 -7.03 1.57 -20.64
C ALA A 18 -7.23 2.89 -19.85
N PRO A 19 -8.14 3.79 -20.25
CA PRO A 19 -8.37 5.04 -19.55
C PRO A 19 -9.35 4.79 -18.40
N PHE A 20 -8.82 4.30 -17.29
CA PHE A 20 -9.45 4.46 -15.98
C PHE A 20 -8.75 5.64 -15.31
N SER A 21 -9.41 6.34 -14.37
CA SER A 21 -8.77 7.42 -13.61
C SER A 21 -7.38 6.93 -13.15
N SER A 22 -6.35 7.75 -13.35
CA SER A 22 -4.93 7.40 -13.08
C SER A 22 -4.75 6.72 -11.73
N GLU A 23 -5.55 7.14 -10.76
CA GLU A 23 -5.80 6.61 -9.43
C GLU A 23 -6.11 5.10 -9.36
N HIS A 24 -7.16 4.62 -10.05
CA HIS A 24 -7.53 3.19 -10.04
C HIS A 24 -6.47 2.32 -10.74
N SER A 25 -5.75 2.88 -11.69
CA SER A 25 -4.66 2.16 -12.37
C SER A 25 -3.48 1.88 -11.43
N LEU A 26 -3.19 2.78 -10.48
CA LEU A 26 -2.09 2.62 -9.52
C LEU A 26 -2.37 1.49 -8.54
N LEU A 27 -3.56 1.46 -7.94
CA LEU A 27 -3.96 0.38 -7.03
C LEU A 27 -4.03 -0.97 -7.74
N LYS A 28 -4.51 -1.00 -8.99
CA LYS A 28 -4.50 -2.22 -9.79
C LYS A 28 -3.07 -2.71 -10.03
N ARG A 29 -2.14 -1.81 -10.35
CA ARG A 29 -0.73 -2.14 -10.54
C ARG A 29 -0.08 -2.65 -9.26
N ALA A 30 -0.38 -2.03 -8.12
CA ALA A 30 0.12 -2.44 -6.82
C ALA A 30 -0.39 -3.84 -6.42
N ASN A 31 -1.68 -4.13 -6.66
CA ASN A 31 -2.24 -5.47 -6.44
C ASN A 31 -1.64 -6.52 -7.39
N GLN A 32 -1.47 -6.18 -8.67
CA GLN A 32 -0.82 -7.08 -9.63
C GLN A 32 0.60 -7.43 -9.20
N LEU A 33 1.34 -6.46 -8.66
CA LEU A 33 2.70 -6.67 -8.18
C LEU A 33 2.77 -7.70 -7.05
N ILE A 34 1.83 -7.68 -6.09
CA ILE A 34 1.71 -8.74 -5.06
C ILE A 34 1.51 -10.09 -5.72
N GLN A 35 0.52 -10.20 -6.61
CA GLN A 35 0.17 -11.47 -7.25
C GLN A 35 1.34 -12.03 -8.05
N ASP A 36 2.07 -11.18 -8.78
CA ASP A 36 3.22 -11.60 -9.57
C ASP A 36 4.35 -12.12 -8.67
N PHE A 37 4.55 -11.50 -7.49
CA PHE A 37 5.53 -11.96 -6.52
C PHE A 37 5.13 -13.30 -5.87
N GLU A 38 3.88 -13.42 -5.42
CA GLU A 38 3.34 -14.66 -4.84
C GLU A 38 3.39 -15.82 -5.84
N ASN A 39 3.10 -15.55 -7.11
CA ASN A 39 3.17 -16.52 -8.20
C ASN A 39 4.60 -16.74 -8.73
N LYS A 40 5.63 -16.14 -8.09
CA LYS A 40 7.05 -16.23 -8.48
C LYS A 40 7.32 -15.84 -9.94
N CYS A 41 6.49 -14.98 -10.50
CA CYS A 41 6.63 -14.45 -11.85
C CYS A 41 7.71 -13.36 -11.94
N ILE A 42 8.09 -12.77 -10.81
CA ILE A 42 9.14 -11.77 -10.68
C ILE A 42 10.14 -12.16 -9.59
N SER A 43 11.41 -11.79 -9.77
CA SER A 43 12.44 -11.97 -8.76
C SER A 43 12.25 -10.97 -7.60
N GLN A 44 12.88 -11.24 -6.46
CA GLN A 44 12.88 -10.29 -5.34
C GLN A 44 13.49 -8.93 -5.71
N GLU A 45 14.55 -8.90 -6.53
CA GLU A 45 15.16 -7.66 -7.02
C GLU A 45 14.20 -6.89 -7.93
N GLY A 46 13.51 -7.59 -8.85
CA GLY A 46 12.48 -6.98 -9.69
C GLY A 46 11.32 -6.44 -8.85
N MET A 47 10.94 -7.19 -7.81
CA MET A 47 9.90 -6.78 -6.87
C MET A 47 10.25 -5.48 -6.14
N ILE A 48 11.48 -5.38 -5.62
CA ILE A 48 11.99 -4.18 -4.97
C ILE A 48 12.00 -3.00 -5.94
N PHE A 49 12.43 -3.22 -7.19
CA PHE A 49 12.45 -2.19 -8.23
C PHE A 49 11.05 -1.62 -8.49
N TYR A 50 10.07 -2.48 -8.78
CA TYR A 50 8.70 -2.04 -9.09
C TYR A 50 7.99 -1.44 -7.87
N ALA A 51 8.24 -1.96 -6.66
CA ALA A 51 7.71 -1.37 -5.44
C ALA A 51 8.25 0.05 -5.22
N LYS A 52 9.54 0.31 -5.50
CA LYS A 52 10.12 1.66 -5.44
C LYS A 52 9.48 2.61 -6.45
N GLU A 53 9.19 2.17 -7.66
CA GLU A 53 8.48 2.98 -8.65
C GLU A 53 7.07 3.35 -8.18
N LEU A 54 6.32 2.38 -7.63
CA LEU A 54 5.00 2.62 -7.06
C LEU A 54 5.04 3.63 -5.91
N ILE A 55 6.01 3.52 -5.00
CA ILE A 55 6.18 4.48 -3.90
C ILE A 55 6.33 5.90 -4.43
N LEU A 56 7.16 6.10 -5.46
CA LEU A 56 7.38 7.43 -6.07
C LEU A 56 6.15 7.96 -6.81
N GLU A 57 5.27 7.08 -7.28
CA GLU A 57 3.99 7.49 -7.87
C GLU A 57 2.97 7.86 -6.80
N PHE A 58 2.89 7.10 -5.71
CA PHE A 58 2.06 7.45 -4.55
C PHE A 58 2.51 8.77 -3.90
N ASP A 59 3.82 9.03 -3.85
CA ASP A 59 4.41 10.26 -3.30
C ASP A 59 4.00 11.54 -4.08
N LYS A 60 3.50 11.38 -5.31
CA LYS A 60 3.06 12.50 -6.17
C LYS A 60 1.56 12.75 -6.09
N LEU A 61 0.80 11.89 -5.41
CA LEU A 61 -0.64 12.05 -5.27
C LEU A 61 -0.94 13.24 -4.37
N LYS A 62 -2.08 13.90 -4.62
CA LYS A 62 -2.53 15.03 -3.82
C LYS A 62 -3.21 14.54 -2.55
N ASP A 63 -3.38 15.44 -1.58
CA ASP A 63 -4.11 15.16 -0.33
C ASP A 63 -5.54 14.62 -0.57
N SER A 64 -6.21 15.06 -1.64
CA SER A 64 -7.53 14.55 -2.03
C SER A 64 -7.56 13.07 -2.42
N GLU A 65 -6.39 12.49 -2.69
CA GLU A 65 -6.19 11.09 -3.10
C GLU A 65 -5.60 10.24 -1.96
N ILE A 66 -5.66 10.73 -0.71
CA ILE A 66 -5.02 10.08 0.45
C ILE A 66 -5.54 8.65 0.70
N SER A 67 -6.80 8.36 0.38
CA SER A 67 -7.37 7.02 0.46
C SER A 67 -6.60 6.01 -0.41
N ILE A 68 -6.17 6.42 -1.60
CA ILE A 68 -5.37 5.60 -2.52
C ILE A 68 -3.98 5.35 -1.95
N VAL A 69 -3.35 6.38 -1.37
CA VAL A 69 -2.05 6.26 -0.72
C VAL A 69 -2.11 5.25 0.44
N ARG A 70 -3.19 5.26 1.24
CA ARG A 70 -3.39 4.31 2.36
C ARG A 70 -3.55 2.87 1.88
N VAL A 71 -4.37 2.63 0.87
CA VAL A 71 -4.51 1.27 0.31
C VAL A 71 -3.19 0.81 -0.32
N GLY A 72 -2.51 1.70 -1.05
CA GLY A 72 -1.19 1.44 -1.61
C GLY A 72 -0.14 1.12 -0.55
N LEU A 73 -0.15 1.84 0.56
CA LEU A 73 0.68 1.57 1.73
C LEU A 73 0.48 0.15 2.25
N CYS A 74 -0.78 -0.27 2.50
CA CYS A 74 -1.09 -1.61 2.97
C CYS A 74 -0.51 -2.69 2.04
N ILE A 75 -0.73 -2.52 0.74
CA ILE A 75 -0.24 -3.44 -0.30
C ILE A 75 1.28 -3.53 -0.24
N LEU A 76 1.98 -2.41 -0.18
CA LEU A 76 3.45 -2.37 -0.16
C LEU A 76 4.04 -2.92 1.14
N LEU A 77 3.37 -2.70 2.29
CA LEU A 77 3.79 -3.27 3.58
C LEU A 77 3.63 -4.80 3.61
N LYS A 78 2.58 -5.33 2.98
CA LYS A 78 2.32 -6.78 2.87
C LYS A 78 3.40 -7.56 2.12
N LEU A 79 4.19 -6.88 1.29
CA LEU A 79 5.33 -7.50 0.61
C LEU A 79 6.35 -8.07 1.58
N ASN A 80 6.39 -7.53 2.80
CA ASN A 80 7.28 -7.98 3.86
C ASN A 80 8.77 -8.01 3.45
N ILE A 81 9.15 -7.08 2.58
CA ILE A 81 10.53 -6.86 2.16
C ILE A 81 11.04 -5.62 2.91
N ALA A 82 12.02 -5.81 3.78
CA ALA A 82 12.52 -4.75 4.67
C ALA A 82 12.94 -3.48 3.92
N GLU A 83 13.61 -3.62 2.77
CA GLU A 83 14.03 -2.49 1.94
C GLU A 83 12.83 -1.68 1.40
N VAL A 84 11.76 -2.37 0.99
CA VAL A 84 10.54 -1.72 0.53
C VAL A 84 9.85 -1.02 1.69
N GLN A 85 9.72 -1.69 2.84
CA GLN A 85 9.08 -1.12 4.04
C GLN A 85 9.80 0.14 4.53
N LEU A 86 11.13 0.15 4.57
CA LEU A 86 11.89 1.35 4.93
C LEU A 86 11.62 2.51 3.96
N LYS A 87 11.56 2.21 2.66
CA LYS A 87 11.32 3.22 1.62
C LYS A 87 9.90 3.78 1.68
N VAL A 88 8.92 2.90 1.87
CA VAL A 88 7.52 3.24 2.09
C VAL A 88 7.39 4.24 3.23
N ILE A 89 8.04 3.99 4.35
CA ILE A 89 7.94 4.87 5.52
C ILE A 89 8.56 6.22 5.22
N THR A 90 9.76 6.23 4.66
CA THR A 90 10.48 7.48 4.41
C THR A 90 9.69 8.40 3.46
N ASN A 91 9.02 7.83 2.46
CA ASN A 91 8.33 8.59 1.42
C ASN A 91 6.85 8.84 1.72
N LEU A 92 6.13 7.86 2.27
CA LEU A 92 4.67 7.95 2.44
C LEU A 92 4.26 8.38 3.86
N LYS A 93 5.12 8.26 4.88
CA LYS A 93 4.83 8.76 6.25
C LYS A 93 4.34 10.21 6.27
N PRO A 94 4.97 11.16 5.54
CA PRO A 94 4.52 12.56 5.58
C PRO A 94 3.11 12.74 5.01
N LEU A 95 2.73 11.93 4.03
CA LEU A 95 1.40 11.95 3.41
C LEU A 95 0.35 11.34 4.33
N LEU A 96 0.75 10.38 5.14
CA LEU A 96 -0.09 9.70 6.12
C LEU A 96 -0.26 10.49 7.42
N HIS A 97 0.19 11.75 7.49
CA HIS A 97 -0.25 12.62 8.58
C HIS A 97 -1.78 12.68 8.55
N LEU A 98 -2.40 11.96 9.48
CA LEU A 98 -3.83 11.70 9.61
C LEU A 98 -4.60 12.97 10.05
N LYS A 99 -4.42 14.06 9.30
CA LYS A 99 -5.17 15.31 9.45
C LYS A 99 -6.60 15.25 8.90
N PHE A 100 -7.04 14.09 8.42
CA PHE A 100 -8.28 13.95 7.64
C PHE A 100 -9.41 13.23 8.39
N LEU A 101 -9.43 13.36 9.72
CA LEU A 101 -10.52 12.89 10.59
C LEU A 101 -11.93 13.24 10.07
N TYR A 102 -12.09 14.41 9.46
CA TYR A 102 -13.39 14.89 9.00
C TYR A 102 -13.78 14.33 7.62
N ASP A 103 -12.86 14.37 6.66
CA ASP A 103 -13.12 13.95 5.27
C ASP A 103 -13.38 12.44 5.18
N ASP A 104 -12.67 11.64 5.97
CA ASP A 104 -12.78 10.18 5.99
C ASP A 104 -14.10 9.66 6.58
N VAL A 105 -14.62 10.41 7.55
CA VAL A 105 -15.87 10.13 8.25
C VAL A 105 -17.06 10.53 7.39
N GLU A 106 -16.99 11.67 6.69
CA GLU A 106 -18.02 12.07 5.72
C GLU A 106 -18.18 11.06 4.59
N GLN A 107 -17.08 10.41 4.18
CA GLN A 107 -17.07 9.40 3.12
C GLN A 107 -17.35 7.97 3.60
N ASN A 108 -17.57 7.77 4.90
CA ASN A 108 -17.97 6.48 5.49
C ASN A 108 -16.98 5.33 5.21
N GLN A 109 -15.67 5.64 5.14
CA GLN A 109 -14.60 4.69 4.78
C GLN A 109 -14.17 3.76 5.93
N SER A 110 -15.07 3.45 6.87
CA SER A 110 -14.80 2.62 8.06
C SER A 110 -14.12 1.28 7.74
N GLN A 111 -14.47 0.66 6.61
CA GLN A 111 -13.88 -0.60 6.15
C GLN A 111 -12.41 -0.46 5.75
N ASP A 112 -12.02 0.67 5.16
CA ASP A 112 -10.63 0.92 4.75
C ASP A 112 -9.73 1.09 5.98
N PHE A 113 -10.25 1.71 7.05
CA PHE A 113 -9.55 1.82 8.34
C PHE A 113 -9.41 0.47 9.05
N LEU A 114 -10.44 -0.38 9.03
CA LEU A 114 -10.34 -1.74 9.59
C LEU A 114 -9.33 -2.59 8.81
N PHE A 115 -9.30 -2.45 7.48
CA PHE A 115 -8.31 -3.13 6.66
C PHE A 115 -6.88 -2.63 6.91
N LEU A 116 -6.71 -1.33 7.10
CA LEU A 116 -5.45 -0.69 7.45
C LEU A 116 -4.97 -1.16 8.83
N GLU A 117 -5.84 -1.15 9.83
CA GLU A 117 -5.57 -1.67 11.19
C GLU A 117 -5.08 -3.12 11.14
N SER A 118 -5.80 -4.00 10.44
CA SER A 118 -5.46 -5.42 10.34
C SER A 118 -4.13 -5.63 9.63
N THR A 119 -3.84 -4.83 8.60
CA THR A 119 -2.57 -4.93 7.87
C THR A 119 -1.39 -4.46 8.72
N ILE A 120 -1.53 -3.33 9.42
CA ILE A 120 -0.46 -2.79 10.26
C ILE A 120 -0.19 -3.73 11.44
N SER A 121 -1.22 -4.25 12.10
CA SER A 121 -1.06 -5.18 13.23
C SER A 121 -0.33 -6.46 12.81
N GLU A 122 -0.68 -7.05 11.67
CA GLU A 122 0.03 -8.21 11.12
C GLU A 122 1.52 -7.90 10.87
N VAL A 123 1.80 -6.72 10.32
CA VAL A 123 3.17 -6.27 10.03
C VAL A 123 3.95 -6.03 11.33
N ILE A 124 3.37 -5.37 12.33
CA ILE A 124 3.98 -5.19 13.66
C ILE A 124 4.34 -6.55 14.28
N VAL A 125 3.40 -7.50 14.28
CA VAL A 125 3.62 -8.84 14.85
C VAL A 125 4.81 -9.51 14.17
N LYS A 126 4.89 -9.47 12.84
CA LYS A 126 6.05 -10.01 12.09
C LYS A 126 7.35 -9.31 12.48
N HIS A 127 7.34 -7.99 12.62
CA HIS A 127 8.53 -7.21 12.99
C HIS A 127 9.03 -7.48 14.41
N LEU A 128 8.13 -7.70 15.36
CA LEU A 128 8.48 -8.07 16.74
C LEU A 128 9.28 -9.38 16.80
N PHE A 129 9.00 -10.33 15.92
CA PHE A 129 9.68 -11.63 15.88
C PHE A 129 10.89 -11.69 14.95
N CYS A 130 11.04 -10.75 14.02
CA CYS A 130 12.07 -10.82 12.98
C CYS A 130 13.19 -9.75 13.09
N PHE A 131 13.16 -8.86 14.09
CA PHE A 131 14.23 -7.89 14.41
C PHE A 131 14.77 -7.13 13.17
N TYR A 132 13.88 -6.51 12.38
CA TYR A 132 14.30 -5.77 11.17
C TYR A 132 14.88 -4.38 11.48
N SER A 133 14.08 -3.47 12.04
CA SER A 133 14.60 -2.19 12.55
C SER A 133 13.70 -1.58 13.62
N GLN A 134 14.31 -0.94 14.62
CA GLN A 134 13.59 -0.27 15.70
C GLN A 134 12.79 0.95 15.18
N GLU A 135 13.32 1.68 14.21
CA GLU A 135 12.66 2.84 13.60
C GLU A 135 11.40 2.45 12.84
N LEU A 136 11.44 1.32 12.11
CA LEU A 136 10.29 0.75 11.40
C LEU A 136 9.20 0.33 12.40
N LEU A 137 9.59 -0.35 13.48
CA LEU A 137 8.66 -0.77 14.52
C LEU A 137 7.99 0.44 15.19
N LEU A 138 8.76 1.47 15.57
CA LEU A 138 8.21 2.69 16.18
C LEU A 138 7.21 3.38 15.24
N PHE A 139 7.57 3.54 13.96
CA PHE A 139 6.65 4.11 12.99
C PHE A 139 5.34 3.31 12.85
N LEU A 140 5.45 1.98 12.76
CA LEU A 140 4.25 1.13 12.64
C LEU A 140 3.36 1.24 13.88
N ILE A 141 3.95 1.34 15.07
CA ILE A 141 3.21 1.56 16.32
C ILE A 141 2.52 2.93 16.31
N ASP A 142 3.23 4.00 15.93
CA ASP A 142 2.63 5.34 15.82
C ASP A 142 1.43 5.32 14.86
N LEU A 143 1.61 4.74 13.67
CA LEU A 143 0.55 4.63 12.67
C LEU A 143 -0.62 3.77 13.17
N TYR A 144 -0.33 2.67 13.88
CA TYR A 144 -1.35 1.81 14.47
C TYR A 144 -2.17 2.57 15.52
N GLN A 145 -1.50 3.32 16.39
CA GLN A 145 -2.17 4.16 17.39
C GLN A 145 -3.07 5.19 16.73
N ASP A 146 -2.57 5.89 15.71
CA ASP A 146 -3.39 6.86 15.00
C ASP A 146 -4.64 6.19 14.38
N VAL A 147 -4.50 5.02 13.75
CA VAL A 147 -5.64 4.27 13.19
C VAL A 147 -6.66 3.88 14.26
N LEU A 148 -6.21 3.44 15.44
CA LEU A 148 -7.09 3.12 16.55
C LEU A 148 -7.86 4.33 17.06
N ASP A 149 -7.20 5.49 17.18
CA ASP A 149 -7.85 6.74 17.57
C ASP A 149 -8.97 7.12 16.58
N HIS A 150 -8.75 6.89 15.29
CA HIS A 150 -9.77 7.13 14.26
C HIS A 150 -10.95 6.16 14.37
N LEU A 151 -10.67 4.86 14.52
CA LEU A 151 -11.70 3.84 14.69
C LEU A 151 -12.52 4.06 15.97
N TRP A 152 -11.89 4.55 17.04
CA TRP A 152 -12.55 4.89 18.30
C TRP A 152 -13.53 6.06 18.15
N LEU A 153 -13.21 7.06 17.33
CA LEU A 153 -14.05 8.22 17.09
C LEU A 153 -15.24 7.93 16.16
N LEU A 154 -15.13 6.89 15.32
CA LEU A 154 -16.12 6.55 14.29
C LEU A 154 -17.58 6.42 14.81
N PRO A 155 -17.86 5.75 15.95
CA PRO A 155 -19.22 5.67 16.49
C PRO A 155 -19.79 7.03 16.90
N TYR A 156 -18.94 7.97 17.32
CA TYR A 156 -19.38 9.29 17.79
C TYR A 156 -19.67 10.26 16.66
N LEU A 157 -19.07 10.04 15.49
CA LEU A 157 -19.25 10.87 14.32
C LEU A 157 -20.42 10.44 13.43
N ASN A 158 -20.82 9.17 13.52
CA ASN A 158 -22.04 8.64 12.86
C ASN A 158 -23.35 8.99 13.61
N LEU A 159 -23.29 9.61 14.79
CA LEU A 159 -24.48 9.93 15.61
C LEU A 159 -25.16 11.27 15.27
N SER A 160 -24.66 12.01 14.27
CA SER A 160 -25.23 13.29 13.82
C SER A 160 -26.00 13.20 12.48
N ARG A 161 -26.43 12.02 12.06
CA ARG A 161 -27.39 11.82 10.95
C ARG A 161 -28.68 11.17 11.42
#